data_AF-A0A926CHV6-F1
#
_entry.id   AF-A0A926CHV6-F1
#
_cell.length_a   1.000
_cell.length_b   1.000
_cell.length_c   1.000
_cell.angle_alpha   90.00
_cell.angle_beta   90.00
_cell.angle_gamma   90.00
#
_symmetry.space_group_name_H-M   'P 1'
#
loop_
_entity.id
_entity.type
_entity.pdbx_description
1 polymer ?
#
loop_
_entity_poly.entity_id
_entity_poly.type
_entity_poly.pdbx_seq_one_letter_code
_entity_poly.pdbx_strand_id
1 'polypeptide(L)'
;MTHTENIRALFLSPKPAYPLPEAAMLLGTDLGELRGWMEVGEIEGVETDGGLAVSWAELVSFGMDFWSQEVVEEALGDGLGEAIPELLRLTELEVRIPRMQVVTLERLAAADGQTVSAVLARELRDLVSVHGQWLSAQVPGFAEALLWPEPAIEAPPLPC
;
A
#
# COMPACT_ATOMS: atom_id res chain seq x y z
N MET A 1 -2.94 -7.06 -20.70
CA MET A 1 -2.93 -7.73 -19.39
C MET A 1 -4.23 -7.41 -18.69
N THR A 2 -4.73 -8.34 -17.89
CA THR A 2 -5.86 -8.11 -16.99
C THR A 2 -5.40 -7.32 -15.76
N HIS A 3 -6.33 -6.70 -15.05
CA HIS A 3 -6.05 -5.98 -13.80
C HIS A 3 -5.32 -6.87 -12.77
N THR A 4 -5.78 -8.12 -12.61
CA THR A 4 -5.13 -9.13 -11.76
C THR A 4 -3.69 -9.44 -12.20
N GLU A 5 -3.45 -9.59 -13.51
CA GLU A 5 -2.09 -9.85 -14.02
C GLU A 5 -1.14 -8.68 -13.74
N ASN A 6 -1.64 -7.45 -13.82
CA ASN A 6 -0.85 -6.26 -13.52
C ASN A 6 -0.44 -6.20 -12.04
N ILE A 7 -1.40 -6.41 -11.12
CA ILE A 7 -1.11 -6.45 -9.67
C ILE A 7 -0.09 -7.55 -9.39
N ARG A 8 -0.30 -8.75 -9.92
CA ARG A 8 0.66 -9.86 -9.74
C ARG A 8 2.05 -9.52 -10.27
N ALA A 9 2.14 -8.91 -11.44
CA ALA A 9 3.43 -8.52 -12.02
C ALA A 9 4.17 -7.49 -11.15
N LEU A 10 3.45 -6.49 -10.62
CA LEU A 10 4.03 -5.46 -9.78
C LEU A 10 4.57 -6.01 -8.45
N PHE A 11 3.85 -6.94 -7.83
CA PHE A 11 4.17 -7.42 -6.48
C PHE A 11 5.04 -8.69 -6.45
N LEU A 12 4.83 -9.64 -7.37
CA LEU A 12 5.53 -10.93 -7.39
C LEU A 12 6.78 -10.93 -8.26
N SER A 13 7.01 -9.86 -9.03
CA SER A 13 8.20 -9.73 -9.88
C SER A 13 8.71 -8.29 -9.87
N PRO A 14 9.05 -7.75 -8.68
CA PRO A 14 9.41 -6.35 -8.55
C PRO A 14 10.71 -6.02 -9.29
N LYS A 15 10.69 -4.93 -10.05
CA LYS A 15 11.88 -4.25 -10.56
C LYS A 15 12.17 -3.02 -9.69
N PRO A 16 13.43 -2.61 -9.48
CA PRO A 16 13.74 -1.43 -8.67
C PRO A 16 13.03 -0.15 -9.13
N ALA A 17 12.87 0.01 -10.46
CA ALA A 17 12.14 1.10 -11.06
C ALA A 17 11.51 0.67 -12.40
N TYR A 18 10.44 1.34 -12.78
CA TYR A 18 9.65 1.09 -13.99
C TYR A 18 9.65 2.32 -14.90
N PRO A 19 10.04 2.18 -16.17
CA PRO A 19 9.85 3.24 -17.15
C PRO A 19 8.38 3.65 -17.23
N LEU A 20 8.09 4.94 -17.47
CA LEU A 20 6.73 5.48 -17.42
C LEU A 20 5.68 4.68 -18.24
N PRO A 21 5.97 4.22 -19.48
CA PRO A 21 4.99 3.42 -20.22
C PRO A 21 4.64 2.10 -19.54
N GLU A 22 5.60 1.47 -18.86
CA GLU A 22 5.39 0.24 -18.11
C GLU A 22 4.62 0.51 -16.81
N ALA A 23 4.98 1.58 -16.09
CA ALA A 23 4.26 2.00 -14.88
C ALA A 23 2.78 2.30 -15.18
N ALA A 24 2.48 3.03 -16.25
CA ALA A 24 1.11 3.31 -16.67
C ALA A 24 0.32 2.02 -16.99
N MET A 25 0.95 1.10 -17.72
CA MET A 25 0.37 -0.20 -18.04
C MET A 25 0.03 -1.00 -16.76
N LEU A 26 0.94 -1.02 -15.78
CA LEU A 26 0.75 -1.72 -14.50
C LEU A 26 -0.40 -1.09 -13.69
N LEU A 27 -0.50 0.23 -13.67
CA LEU A 27 -1.62 0.93 -13.02
C LEU A 27 -2.94 0.80 -13.77
N GLY A 28 -2.93 0.34 -15.03
CA GLY A 28 -4.12 0.26 -15.88
C GLY A 28 -4.60 1.63 -16.38
N THR A 29 -3.71 2.62 -16.42
CA THR A 29 -3.93 3.97 -16.94
C THR A 29 -3.14 4.21 -18.24
N ASP A 30 -3.35 5.36 -18.88
CA ASP A 30 -2.52 5.81 -19.99
C ASP A 30 -1.34 6.69 -19.54
N LEU A 31 -0.35 6.85 -20.42
CA LEU A 31 0.88 7.59 -20.12
C LEU A 31 0.62 9.09 -19.86
N GLY A 32 -0.41 9.66 -20.47
CA GLY A 32 -0.78 11.06 -20.28
C GLY A 32 -1.35 11.30 -18.88
N GLU A 33 -2.24 10.43 -18.43
CA GLU A 33 -2.79 10.49 -17.07
C GLU A 33 -1.70 10.27 -16.01
N LEU A 34 -0.81 9.27 -16.18
CA LEU A 34 0.34 9.08 -15.30
C LEU A 34 1.21 10.35 -15.20
N ARG A 35 1.51 10.99 -16.34
CA ARG A 35 2.28 12.25 -16.36
C ARG A 35 1.53 13.38 -15.66
N GLY A 36 0.21 13.45 -15.82
CA GLY A 36 -0.62 14.40 -15.11
C GLY A 36 -0.46 14.27 -13.59
N TRP A 37 -0.49 13.03 -13.06
CA TRP A 37 -0.24 12.77 -11.64
C TRP A 37 1.17 13.19 -11.20
N MET A 38 2.18 12.97 -12.03
CA MET A 38 3.54 13.43 -11.74
C MET A 38 3.65 14.96 -11.72
N GLU A 39 2.97 15.66 -12.63
CA GLU A 39 2.98 17.13 -12.72
C GLU A 39 2.37 17.79 -11.47
N VAL A 40 1.36 17.16 -10.86
CA VAL A 40 0.73 17.66 -9.63
C VAL A 40 1.37 17.11 -8.35
N GLY A 41 2.37 16.23 -8.47
CA GLY A 41 3.10 15.66 -7.34
C GLY A 41 2.37 14.52 -6.61
N GLU A 42 1.40 13.88 -7.26
CA GLU A 42 0.71 12.69 -6.72
C GLU A 42 1.55 11.42 -6.90
N ILE A 43 2.46 11.41 -7.89
CA ILE A 43 3.46 10.35 -8.08
C ILE A 43 4.83 10.98 -8.28
N GLU A 44 5.82 10.52 -7.52
CA GLU A 44 7.20 10.96 -7.66
C GLU A 44 8.01 10.10 -8.65
N GLY A 45 8.70 10.78 -9.57
CA GLY A 45 9.62 10.14 -10.51
C GLY A 45 11.06 10.13 -9.99
N VAL A 46 11.82 9.12 -10.39
CA VAL A 46 13.26 9.03 -10.16
C VAL A 46 14.00 9.06 -11.50
N GLU A 47 15.10 9.81 -11.55
CA GLU A 47 16.01 9.78 -12.70
C GLU A 47 16.87 8.51 -12.65
N THR A 48 16.93 7.79 -13.76
CA THR A 48 17.76 6.60 -13.92
C THR A 48 18.64 6.73 -15.15
N ASP A 49 19.63 5.85 -15.32
CA ASP A 49 20.45 5.80 -16.55
C ASP A 49 19.60 5.57 -17.82
N GLY A 50 18.38 5.01 -17.67
CA GLY A 50 17.40 4.81 -18.74
C GLY A 50 16.41 5.96 -18.93
N GLY A 51 16.57 7.06 -18.17
CA GLY A 51 15.64 8.19 -18.11
C GLY A 51 14.67 8.12 -16.93
N LEU A 52 13.65 8.98 -16.97
CA LEU A 52 12.64 9.11 -15.92
C LEU A 52 11.83 7.82 -15.74
N ALA A 53 11.77 7.34 -14.50
CA ALA A 53 11.06 6.13 -14.09
C ALA A 53 10.31 6.37 -12.78
N VAL A 54 9.48 5.41 -12.37
CA VAL A 54 8.81 5.39 -11.06
C VAL A 54 9.42 4.24 -10.25
N SER A 55 9.78 4.48 -8.99
CA SER A 55 10.32 3.41 -8.12
C SER A 55 9.24 2.36 -7.86
N TRP A 56 9.65 1.14 -7.49
CA TRP A 56 8.67 0.13 -7.08
C TRP A 56 7.86 0.56 -5.86
N ALA A 57 8.52 1.12 -4.85
CA ALA A 57 7.88 1.55 -3.61
C ALA A 57 6.81 2.62 -3.90
N GLU A 58 7.13 3.62 -4.71
CA GLU A 58 6.18 4.66 -5.11
C GLU A 58 4.99 4.08 -5.88
N LEU A 59 5.26 3.18 -6.83
CA LEU A 59 4.22 2.58 -7.66
C LEU A 59 3.28 1.68 -6.84
N VAL A 60 3.82 0.98 -5.83
CA VAL A 60 3.03 0.18 -4.89
C VAL A 60 2.24 1.07 -3.94
N SER A 61 2.86 2.10 -3.35
CA SER A 61 2.17 3.05 -2.47
C SER A 61 0.98 3.70 -3.18
N PHE A 62 1.21 4.24 -4.38
CA PHE A 62 0.14 4.82 -5.20
C PHE A 62 -0.91 3.76 -5.58
N GLY A 63 -0.47 2.56 -5.98
CA GLY A 63 -1.37 1.45 -6.28
C GLY A 63 -2.26 1.06 -5.10
N MET A 64 -1.75 1.07 -3.88
CA MET A 64 -2.48 0.74 -2.64
C MET A 64 -3.44 1.85 -2.19
N ASP A 65 -3.23 3.09 -2.61
CA ASP A 65 -4.20 4.18 -2.42
C ASP A 65 -5.36 4.08 -3.42
N PHE A 66 -5.11 3.51 -4.60
CA PHE A 66 -6.10 3.36 -5.66
C PHE A 66 -6.86 2.03 -5.62
N TRP A 67 -6.19 0.93 -5.27
CA TRP A 67 -6.77 -0.41 -5.16
C TRP A 67 -7.12 -0.74 -3.73
N SER A 68 -8.27 -1.38 -3.51
CA SER A 68 -8.56 -1.92 -2.18
C SER A 68 -7.60 -3.08 -1.87
N GLN A 69 -7.23 -3.21 -0.60
CA GLN A 69 -6.33 -4.27 -0.17
C GLN A 69 -6.92 -5.67 -0.43
N GLU A 70 -8.24 -5.83 -0.33
CA GLU A 70 -8.94 -7.07 -0.68
C GLU A 70 -8.69 -7.48 -2.13
N VAL A 71 -8.75 -6.52 -3.06
CA VAL A 71 -8.49 -6.76 -4.49
C VAL A 71 -7.04 -7.18 -4.72
N VAL A 72 -6.11 -6.55 -4.00
CA VAL A 72 -4.69 -6.89 -4.09
C VAL A 72 -4.43 -8.29 -3.55
N GLU A 73 -4.91 -8.62 -2.36
CA GLU A 73 -4.71 -9.94 -1.76
C GLU A 73 -5.37 -11.07 -2.58
N GLU A 74 -6.58 -10.84 -3.11
CA GLU A 74 -7.24 -11.77 -4.02
C GLU A 74 -6.43 -11.99 -5.29
N ALA A 75 -5.87 -10.93 -5.88
CA ALA A 75 -5.04 -11.03 -7.08
C ALA A 75 -3.73 -11.80 -6.82
N LEU A 76 -3.12 -11.63 -5.65
CA LEU A 76 -1.89 -12.31 -5.26
C LEU A 76 -2.12 -13.80 -4.99
N GLY A 77 -3.25 -14.16 -4.37
CA GLY A 77 -3.58 -15.55 -4.03
C GLY A 77 -2.44 -16.22 -3.26
N ASP A 78 -1.97 -17.37 -3.74
CA ASP A 78 -0.88 -18.12 -3.10
C ASP A 78 0.44 -17.33 -2.97
N GLY A 79 0.64 -16.30 -3.80
CA GLY A 79 1.83 -15.43 -3.74
C GLY A 79 1.78 -14.35 -2.66
N LEU A 80 0.65 -14.18 -1.96
CA LEU A 80 0.48 -13.15 -0.93
C LEU A 80 1.57 -13.22 0.16
N GLY A 81 1.95 -14.45 0.51
CA GLY A 81 2.99 -14.75 1.50
C GLY A 81 4.35 -14.13 1.20
N GLU A 82 4.67 -13.98 -0.08
CA GLU A 82 5.94 -13.48 -0.59
C GLU A 82 5.90 -11.98 -0.88
N ALA A 83 4.73 -11.45 -1.25
CA ALA A 83 4.55 -10.07 -1.70
C ALA A 83 4.31 -9.06 -0.57
N ILE A 84 3.51 -9.43 0.44
CA ILE A 84 3.06 -8.50 1.49
C ILE A 84 3.48 -9.04 2.86
N PRO A 85 4.15 -8.25 3.72
CA PRO A 85 4.50 -8.64 5.08
C PRO A 85 3.29 -9.13 5.88
N GLU A 86 3.48 -10.13 6.75
CA GLU A 86 2.39 -10.75 7.52
C GLU A 86 1.55 -9.71 8.29
N LEU A 87 2.19 -8.75 8.94
CA LEU A 87 1.53 -7.70 9.73
C LEU A 87 0.74 -6.69 8.89
N LEU A 88 0.93 -6.68 7.57
CA LEU A 88 0.16 -5.84 6.65
C LEU A 88 -1.00 -6.57 6.02
N ARG A 89 -1.12 -7.90 6.15
CA ARG A 89 -2.21 -8.67 5.51
C ARG A 89 -3.53 -8.48 6.23
N LEU A 90 -4.64 -8.57 5.49
CA LEU A 90 -5.97 -8.49 6.06
C LEU A 90 -6.21 -9.66 7.01
N THR A 91 -6.88 -9.34 8.11
CA THR A 91 -7.37 -10.32 9.07
C THR A 91 -8.74 -9.90 9.57
N GLU A 92 -9.57 -10.90 9.88
CA GLU A 92 -10.88 -10.67 10.49
C GLU A 92 -10.72 -10.34 11.98
N LEU A 93 -11.53 -9.39 12.45
CA LEU A 93 -11.57 -8.96 13.85
C LEU A 93 -13.03 -8.92 14.33
N GLU A 94 -13.39 -9.86 15.22
CA GLU A 94 -14.70 -9.86 15.88
C GLU A 94 -14.62 -9.18 17.26
N VAL A 95 -15.41 -8.12 17.46
CA VAL A 95 -15.43 -7.34 18.71
C VAL A 95 -16.84 -7.09 19.23
N ARG A 96 -16.96 -6.98 20.56
CA ARG A 96 -18.19 -6.55 21.23
C ARG A 96 -18.04 -5.09 21.66
N ILE A 97 -18.78 -4.21 21.01
CA ILE A 97 -18.74 -2.77 21.27
C ILE A 97 -20.14 -2.22 21.60
N PRO A 98 -20.24 -1.11 22.35
CA PRO A 98 -21.51 -0.40 22.57
C PRO A 98 -22.26 -0.11 21.26
N ARG A 99 -23.58 -0.27 21.27
CA ARG A 99 -24.43 -0.02 20.09
C ARG A 99 -24.24 1.39 19.51
N MET A 100 -23.98 2.39 20.36
CA MET A 100 -23.74 3.76 19.88
C MET A 100 -22.54 3.86 18.93
N GLN A 101 -21.47 3.08 19.15
CA GLN A 101 -20.29 3.08 18.28
C GLN A 101 -20.61 2.44 16.93
N VAL A 102 -21.39 1.35 16.91
CA VAL A 102 -21.88 0.76 15.66
C VAL A 102 -22.73 1.77 14.88
N VAL A 103 -23.65 2.49 15.54
CA VAL A 103 -24.45 3.54 14.88
C VAL A 103 -23.55 4.63 14.31
N THR A 104 -22.54 5.07 15.04
CA THR A 104 -21.59 6.08 14.55
C THR A 104 -20.88 5.60 13.29
N LEU A 105 -20.33 4.38 13.30
CA LEU A 105 -19.65 3.80 12.12
C LEU A 105 -20.60 3.68 10.93
N GLU A 106 -21.82 3.19 11.13
CA GLU A 106 -22.86 3.08 10.08
C GLU A 106 -23.18 4.46 9.46
N ARG A 107 -23.23 5.51 10.28
CA ARG A 107 -23.55 6.87 9.80
C ARG A 107 -22.40 7.51 9.04
N LEU A 108 -21.16 7.33 9.50
CA LEU A 108 -19.97 7.82 8.80
C LEU A 108 -19.81 7.12 7.46
N ALA A 109 -19.91 5.79 7.45
CA ALA A 109 -19.84 4.98 6.24
C ALA A 109 -20.88 5.44 5.21
N ALA A 110 -22.13 5.65 5.63
CA ALA A 110 -23.19 6.12 4.73
C ALA A 110 -22.97 7.56 4.21
N ALA A 111 -22.35 8.44 4.99
CA ALA A 111 -22.08 9.82 4.58
C ALA A 111 -21.03 9.88 3.46
N ASP A 112 -20.01 9.03 3.53
CA ASP A 112 -18.88 9.00 2.59
C ASP A 112 -19.05 7.96 1.48
N GLY A 113 -20.16 7.21 1.46
CA GLY A 113 -20.39 6.13 0.49
C GLY A 113 -19.46 4.92 0.68
N GLN A 114 -18.97 4.71 1.89
CA GLN A 114 -18.03 3.65 2.26
C GLN A 114 -18.71 2.51 3.04
N THR A 115 -17.96 1.44 3.30
CA THR A 115 -18.39 0.36 4.21
C THR A 115 -17.99 0.67 5.65
N VAL A 116 -18.65 0.03 6.63
CA VAL A 116 -18.24 0.11 8.04
C VAL A 116 -16.79 -0.36 8.22
N SER A 117 -16.38 -1.42 7.50
CA SER A 117 -15.01 -1.94 7.56
C SER A 117 -13.99 -0.92 7.06
N ALA A 118 -14.26 -0.21 5.97
CA ALA A 118 -13.35 0.82 5.45
C ALA A 118 -13.17 1.98 6.44
N VAL A 119 -14.25 2.44 7.07
CA VAL A 119 -14.18 3.47 8.11
C VAL A 119 -13.38 2.97 9.31
N LEU A 120 -13.68 1.77 9.81
CA LEU A 120 -12.97 1.21 10.97
C LEU A 120 -11.48 0.98 10.68
N ALA A 121 -11.13 0.50 9.49
CA ALA A 121 -9.75 0.29 9.06
C ALA A 121 -8.95 1.61 9.07
N ARG A 122 -9.56 2.72 8.63
CA ARG A 122 -8.94 4.06 8.70
C ARG A 122 -8.65 4.46 10.15
N GLU A 123 -9.63 4.36 11.04
CA GLU A 123 -9.45 4.71 12.46
C GLU A 123 -8.39 3.83 13.15
N LEU A 124 -8.32 2.54 12.78
CA LEU A 124 -7.28 1.63 13.29
C LEU A 124 -5.90 1.95 12.73
N ARG A 125 -5.80 2.42 11.48
CA ARG A 125 -4.54 2.90 10.90
C ARG A 125 -4.01 4.12 11.65
N ASP A 126 -4.88 5.05 12.01
CA ASP A 126 -4.51 6.21 12.83
C ASP A 126 -4.02 5.78 14.22
N LEU A 127 -4.67 4.79 14.85
CA LEU A 127 -4.21 4.21 16.11
C LEU A 127 -2.80 3.60 15.98
N VAL A 128 -2.55 2.84 14.91
CA VAL A 128 -1.22 2.27 14.61
C VAL A 128 -0.18 3.37 14.46
N SER A 129 -0.49 4.44 13.72
CA SER A 129 0.40 5.58 13.53
C SER A 129 0.77 6.25 14.86
N VAL A 130 -0.23 6.52 15.71
CA VAL A 130 -0.04 7.15 17.04
C VAL A 130 0.88 6.32 17.94
N HIS A 131 0.78 4.99 17.88
CA HIS A 131 1.55 4.09 18.73
C HIS A 131 2.77 3.47 18.02
N GLY A 132 3.08 3.89 16.80
CA GLY A 132 4.03 3.22 15.91
C GLY A 132 5.41 3.02 16.53
N GLN A 133 5.98 4.07 17.14
CA GLN A 133 7.30 3.98 17.79
C GLN A 133 7.33 2.92 18.90
N TRP A 134 6.29 2.86 19.73
CA TRP A 134 6.21 1.89 20.80
C TRP A 134 5.98 0.48 20.26
N LEU A 135 5.08 0.32 19.29
CA LEU A 135 4.79 -0.97 18.65
C LEU A 135 6.03 -1.53 17.95
N SER A 136 6.80 -0.71 17.23
CA SER A 136 8.08 -1.09 16.63
C SER A 136 9.11 -1.63 17.63
N ALA A 137 9.06 -1.17 18.89
CA ALA A 137 9.95 -1.66 19.94
C ALA A 137 9.44 -2.94 20.63
N GLN A 138 8.16 -3.31 20.46
CA GLN A 138 7.52 -4.40 21.19
C GLN A 138 7.10 -5.58 20.30
N VAL A 139 6.79 -5.32 19.03
CA VAL A 139 6.26 -6.31 18.08
C VAL A 139 7.31 -6.56 16.99
N PRO A 140 7.89 -7.77 16.93
CA PRO A 140 8.82 -8.13 15.85
C PRO A 140 8.16 -7.94 14.47
N GLY A 141 8.89 -7.34 13.52
CA GLY A 141 8.40 -7.09 12.16
C GLY A 141 7.55 -5.81 11.99
N PHE A 142 7.23 -5.10 13.08
CA PHE A 142 6.32 -3.95 13.01
C PHE A 142 6.97 -2.72 12.37
N ALA A 143 8.26 -2.49 12.63
CA ALA A 143 8.99 -1.39 12.02
C ALA A 143 9.09 -1.59 10.50
N GLU A 144 9.35 -2.82 10.07
CA GLU A 144 9.41 -3.23 8.68
C GLU A 144 8.04 -3.08 8.01
N ALA A 145 6.97 -3.48 8.68
CA ALA A 145 5.60 -3.30 8.18
C ALA A 145 5.22 -1.82 8.03
N LEU A 146 5.65 -0.94 8.93
CA LEU A 146 5.40 0.51 8.81
C LEU A 146 6.16 1.17 7.67
N LEU A 147 7.33 0.65 7.31
CA LEU A 147 8.17 1.20 6.26
C LEU A 147 7.86 0.62 4.88
N TRP A 148 7.21 -0.55 4.81
CA TRP A 148 6.82 -1.15 3.54
C TRP A 148 5.88 -0.20 2.76
N PRO A 149 6.03 -0.06 1.42
CA PRO A 149 6.88 -0.84 0.52
C PRO A 149 8.30 -0.30 0.34
N GLU A 150 8.78 0.63 1.16
CA GLU A 150 10.16 1.11 1.02
C GLU A 150 11.16 -0.02 1.25
N PRO A 151 12.27 -0.06 0.48
CA PRO A 151 13.35 -0.98 0.78
C PRO A 151 13.85 -0.66 2.19
N ALA A 152 14.07 -1.71 2.99
CA ALA A 152 14.73 -1.55 4.28
C ALA A 152 16.03 -0.76 4.05
N ILE A 153 16.15 0.41 4.66
CA ILE A 153 17.38 1.19 4.59
C ILE A 153 18.48 0.29 5.13
N GLU A 154 19.36 -0.23 4.26
CA GLU A 154 20.59 -0.87 4.70
C GLU A 154 21.34 0.18 5.50
N ALA A 155 21.38 0.02 6.83
CA ALA A 155 22.18 0.88 7.67
C ALA A 155 23.61 0.85 7.11
N PRO A 156 24.26 2.00 6.88
CA PRO A 156 25.63 2.02 6.41
C PRO A 156 26.49 1.18 7.35
N PRO A 157 27.42 0.36 6.83
CA PRO A 157 28.24 -0.49 7.68
C PRO A 157 28.90 0.38 8.74
N LEU A 158 28.80 -0.05 10.00
CA LEU A 158 29.49 0.61 11.09
C LEU A 158 30.97 0.74 10.72
N PRO A 159 31.58 1.94 10.87
CA PRO A 159 33.01 2.08 10.63
C PRO A 159 33.75 1.10 11.55
N CYS A 160 34.64 0.30 10.96
CA CYS A 160 35.53 -0.62 11.65
C CYS A 160 36.32 0.05 12.78
#